data_AF-A0A949RBV9-F1
#
_entry.id   AF-A0A949RBV9-F1
#
_cell.length_a   1.000
_cell.length_b   1.000
_cell.length_c   1.000
_cell.angle_alpha   90.00
_cell.angle_beta   90.00
_cell.angle_gamma   90.00
#
_symmetry.space_group_name_H-M   'P 1'
#
loop_
_entity.id
_entity.type
_entity.pdbx_description
1 polymer ?
#
loop_
_entity_poly.entity_id
_entity_poly.type
_entity_poly.pdbx_seq_one_letter_code
_entity_poly.pdbx_strand_id
1 'polypeptide(L)'
;MMFPLSFPLQATGQQSPYGFWVMMGLMMVVFYFFMIRPQQKKAKEARKFRESIQKGMKVVTIGGVHGKVAEVNEKTVLLEVDTNVKIRFEKSALALDSSQQLNEETVKAG
;
A
#
# COMPACT_ATOMS: atom_id res chain seq x y z
N MET A 1 -33.90 47.32 39.58
CA MET A 1 -32.50 47.49 39.13
C MET A 1 -32.08 46.22 38.39
N MET A 2 -32.01 46.29 37.06
CA MET A 2 -31.58 45.21 36.18
C MET A 2 -30.46 45.79 35.30
N PHE A 3 -29.24 45.31 35.48
CA PHE A 3 -28.10 45.67 34.62
C PHE A 3 -28.15 44.83 33.34
N PRO A 4 -28.06 45.41 32.13
CA PRO A 4 -27.97 44.64 30.90
C PRO A 4 -26.57 44.03 30.76
N LEU A 5 -26.49 42.70 30.74
CA LEU A 5 -25.31 41.95 30.33
C LEU A 5 -25.08 42.17 28.83
N SER A 6 -24.22 43.13 28.49
CA SER A 6 -23.69 43.29 27.13
C SER A 6 -22.63 42.23 26.87
N PHE A 7 -23.01 41.16 26.18
CA PHE A 7 -22.05 40.25 25.56
C PHE A 7 -21.39 40.97 24.37
N PRO A 8 -20.05 41.09 24.29
CA PRO A 8 -19.42 41.57 23.07
C PRO A 8 -19.69 40.56 21.97
N LEU A 9 -20.44 40.98 20.94
CA LEU A 9 -20.66 40.23 19.72
C LEU A 9 -19.29 39.98 19.09
N GLN A 10 -18.82 38.74 19.16
CA GLN A 10 -17.59 38.32 18.52
C GLN A 10 -17.81 38.44 17.01
N ALA A 11 -17.11 39.37 16.37
CA ALA A 11 -17.13 39.54 14.93
C ALA A 11 -16.67 38.23 14.29
N THR A 12 -17.60 37.51 13.64
CA THR A 12 -17.24 36.53 12.62
C THR A 12 -16.53 37.32 11.53
N GLY A 13 -15.19 37.27 11.52
CA GLY A 13 -14.39 37.91 10.49
C GLY A 13 -14.97 37.53 9.14
N GLN A 14 -15.36 38.53 8.35
CA GLN A 14 -15.80 38.39 6.96
C GLN A 14 -14.71 37.64 6.21
N GLN A 15 -14.83 36.31 6.15
CA GLN A 15 -13.84 35.47 5.53
C GLN A 15 -13.96 35.74 4.03
N SER A 16 -12.99 36.47 3.49
CA SER A 16 -12.95 36.90 2.10
C SER A 16 -13.32 35.72 1.18
N PRO A 17 -14.23 35.88 0.21
CA PRO A 17 -14.65 34.81 -0.70
C PRO A 17 -13.45 34.12 -1.38
N TYR A 18 -12.37 34.86 -1.60
CA TYR A 18 -11.10 34.34 -2.12
C TYR A 18 -10.38 33.39 -1.15
N GLY A 19 -10.52 33.60 0.16
CA GLY A 19 -9.97 32.71 1.20
C GLY A 19 -10.59 31.32 1.18
N PHE A 20 -11.88 31.20 0.85
CA PHE A 20 -12.54 29.89 0.68
C PHE A 20 -11.99 29.12 -0.51
N TRP A 21 -11.83 29.77 -1.67
CA TRP A 21 -11.25 29.15 -2.87
C TRP A 21 -9.78 28.77 -2.70
N VAL A 22 -8.99 29.62 -2.02
CA VAL A 22 -7.59 29.32 -1.69
C VAL A 22 -7.50 28.11 -0.75
N MET A 23 -8.35 28.04 0.28
CA MET A 23 -8.37 26.91 1.21
C MET A 23 -8.80 25.60 0.52
N MET A 24 -9.79 25.64 -0.38
CA MET A 24 -10.20 24.48 -1.18
C MET A 24 -9.12 24.03 -2.17
N GLY A 25 -8.44 24.96 -2.85
CA GLY A 25 -7.33 24.64 -3.74
C GLY A 25 -6.15 24.00 -2.98
N LEU A 26 -5.78 24.56 -1.83
CA LEU A 26 -4.72 24.03 -0.97
C LEU A 26 -5.04 22.61 -0.49
N MET A 27 -6.27 22.37 -0.03
CA MET A 27 -6.74 21.05 0.39
C MET A 27 -6.63 20.03 -0.75
N MET A 28 -7.09 20.40 -1.95
CA MET A 28 -7.04 19.52 -3.13
C MET A 28 -5.60 19.16 -3.51
N VAL A 29 -4.68 20.14 -3.46
CA VAL A 29 -3.25 19.92 -3.74
C VAL A 29 -2.61 19.01 -2.69
N VAL A 30 -2.87 19.24 -1.39
CA VAL A 30 -2.31 18.42 -0.31
C VAL A 30 -2.83 16.99 -0.38
N PHE A 31 -4.14 16.78 -0.50
CA PHE A 31 -4.71 15.42 -0.62
C PHE A 31 -4.21 14.70 -1.87
N TYR A 32 -4.11 15.39 -3.01
CA TYR A 32 -3.54 14.82 -4.24
C TYR A 32 -2.09 14.40 -4.04
N PHE A 33 -1.24 15.29 -3.51
CA PHE A 33 0.20 15.04 -3.37
C PHE A 33 0.50 13.96 -2.32
N PHE A 34 -0.22 13.99 -1.19
CA PHE A 34 -0.03 13.03 -0.11
C PHE A 34 -0.67 11.68 -0.38
N MET A 35 -1.65 11.54 -1.27
CA MET A 35 -2.25 10.24 -1.61
C MET A 35 -1.58 9.58 -2.82
N ILE A 36 -1.25 10.35 -3.87
CA ILE A 36 -0.64 9.80 -5.08
C ILE A 36 0.80 9.34 -4.84
N ARG A 37 1.58 10.09 -4.07
CA ARG A 37 2.98 9.73 -3.80
C ARG A 37 3.12 8.41 -3.04
N PRO A 38 2.38 8.12 -1.95
CA PRO A 38 2.44 6.81 -1.30
C PRO A 38 1.76 5.72 -2.13
N GLN A 39 0.71 6.02 -2.90
CA GLN A 39 0.05 5.01 -3.71
C GLN A 39 0.92 4.56 -4.89
N GLN A 40 1.64 5.49 -5.54
CA GLN A 40 2.63 5.15 -6.56
C GLN A 40 3.80 4.33 -5.99
N LYS A 41 4.22 4.58 -4.74
CA LYS A 41 5.25 3.75 -4.07
C LYS A 41 4.75 2.31 -3.89
N LYS A 42 3.56 2.13 -3.30
CA LYS A 42 2.93 0.80 -3.13
C LYS A 42 2.71 0.08 -4.47
N ALA A 43 2.30 0.80 -5.51
CA ALA A 43 2.12 0.23 -6.85
C ALA A 43 3.45 -0.16 -7.51
N LYS A 44 4.51 0.64 -7.31
CA LYS A 44 5.86 0.32 -7.79
C LYS A 44 6.46 -0.89 -7.07
N GLU A 45 6.28 -1.00 -5.77
CA GLU A 45 6.70 -2.17 -4.97
C GLU A 45 5.94 -3.43 -5.43
N ALA A 46 4.63 -3.35 -5.63
CA ALA A 46 3.85 -4.46 -6.15
C ALA A 46 4.23 -4.87 -7.58
N ARG A 47 4.73 -3.95 -8.41
CA ARG A 47 5.28 -4.27 -9.73
C ARG A 47 6.65 -4.94 -9.62
N LYS A 48 7.55 -4.37 -8.81
CA LYS A 48 8.88 -4.94 -8.55
C LYS A 48 8.81 -6.35 -7.96
N PHE A 49 7.85 -6.62 -7.07
CA PHE A 49 7.64 -7.96 -6.53
C PHE A 49 7.18 -8.96 -7.59
N ARG A 50 6.29 -8.54 -8.51
CA ARG A 50 5.88 -9.40 -9.64
C ARG A 50 7.03 -9.71 -10.59
N GLU A 51 7.98 -8.79 -10.74
CA GLU A 51 9.21 -8.97 -11.53
C GLU A 51 10.27 -9.78 -10.78
N SER A 52 10.33 -9.67 -9.46
CA SER A 52 11.28 -10.41 -8.64
C SER A 52 10.88 -11.87 -8.45
N ILE A 53 9.60 -12.23 -8.62
CA ILE A 53 9.17 -13.63 -8.61
C ILE A 53 9.80 -14.40 -9.77
N GLN A 54 10.83 -15.18 -9.44
CA GLN A 54 11.56 -16.04 -10.37
C GLN A 54 11.49 -17.51 -9.91
N LYS A 55 11.73 -18.41 -10.87
CA LYS A 55 11.85 -19.85 -10.60
C LYS A 55 12.98 -20.07 -9.59
N GLY A 56 12.69 -20.80 -8.52
CA GLY A 56 13.65 -21.11 -7.46
C GLY A 56 13.46 -20.33 -6.16
N MET A 57 12.67 -19.25 -6.15
CA MET A 57 12.42 -18.48 -4.92
C MET A 57 11.50 -19.21 -3.94
N LYS A 58 11.69 -18.94 -2.65
CA LYS A 58 10.74 -19.32 -1.60
C LYS A 58 9.65 -18.25 -1.53
N VAL A 59 8.41 -18.67 -1.48
CA VAL A 59 7.24 -17.79 -1.43
C VAL A 59 6.24 -18.30 -0.41
N VAL A 60 5.45 -17.38 0.13
CA VAL A 60 4.37 -17.69 1.06
C VAL A 60 3.05 -17.28 0.43
N THR A 61 2.12 -18.22 0.40
CA THR A 61 0.74 -17.93 0.01
C THR A 61 0.01 -17.23 1.16
N ILE A 62 -1.09 -16.53 0.86
CA ILE A 62 -1.91 -15.85 1.88
C ILE A 62 -2.40 -16.80 2.99
N GLY A 63 -2.54 -18.10 2.68
CA GLY A 63 -2.91 -19.12 3.67
C GLY A 63 -1.77 -19.61 4.58
N GLY A 64 -0.58 -19.00 4.51
CA GLY A 64 0.59 -19.41 5.30
C GLY A 64 1.33 -20.62 4.75
N VAL A 65 1.00 -21.07 3.53
CA VAL A 65 1.72 -22.20 2.90
C VAL A 65 3.05 -21.69 2.35
N HIS A 66 4.13 -22.29 2.82
CA HIS A 66 5.48 -22.07 2.32
C HIS A 66 5.76 -23.02 1.16
N GLY A 67 6.28 -22.52 0.06
CA GLY A 67 6.66 -23.34 -1.08
C GLY A 67 7.75 -22.70 -1.93
N LYS A 68 8.29 -23.46 -2.86
CA LYS A 68 9.28 -23.01 -3.83
C LYS A 68 8.62 -22.79 -5.18
N VAL A 69 8.95 -21.68 -5.86
CA VAL A 69 8.45 -21.40 -7.20
C VAL A 69 9.11 -22.35 -8.21
N ALA A 70 8.35 -23.29 -8.76
CA ALA A 70 8.82 -24.17 -9.83
C ALA A 70 8.67 -23.49 -11.20
N GLU A 71 7.59 -22.75 -11.41
CA GLU A 71 7.31 -22.08 -12.67
C GLU A 71 6.54 -20.77 -12.47
N VAL A 72 6.80 -19.78 -13.32
CA VAL A 72 6.13 -18.48 -13.31
C VAL A 72 5.52 -18.24 -14.67
N ASN A 73 4.19 -18.08 -14.70
CA ASN A 73 3.44 -17.64 -15.87
C ASN A 73 2.97 -16.19 -15.67
N GLU A 74 2.32 -15.57 -16.64
CA GLU A 74 1.93 -14.15 -16.56
C GLU A 74 0.96 -13.87 -15.40
N LYS A 75 -0.09 -14.67 -15.26
CA LYS A 75 -1.11 -14.55 -14.20
C LYS A 75 -0.96 -15.57 -13.07
N THR A 76 -0.34 -16.71 -13.33
CA THR A 76 -0.26 -17.84 -12.38
C THR A 76 1.18 -18.23 -12.08
N VAL A 77 1.38 -18.91 -10.97
CA VAL A 77 2.66 -19.43 -10.48
C VAL A 77 2.47 -20.87 -10.06
N LEU A 78 3.41 -21.74 -10.42
CA LEU A 78 3.44 -23.12 -9.97
C LEU A 78 4.35 -23.19 -8.75
N LEU A 79 3.78 -23.49 -7.60
CA LEU A 79 4.49 -23.69 -6.35
C LEU A 79 4.65 -25.19 -6.09
N GLU A 80 5.85 -25.56 -5.68
CA GLU A 80 6.18 -26.88 -5.15
C GLU A 80 6.28 -26.75 -3.62
N VAL A 81 5.35 -27.40 -2.93
CA VAL A 81 5.22 -27.32 -1.46
C VAL A 81 5.87 -28.52 -0.79
N ASP A 82 5.86 -29.68 -1.46
CA ASP A 82 6.45 -30.92 -0.97
C ASP A 82 6.90 -31.78 -2.17
N THR A 83 7.60 -32.88 -1.89
CA THR A 83 8.13 -33.83 -2.88
C THR A 83 6.98 -34.38 -3.71
N ASN A 84 6.91 -33.98 -4.99
CA ASN A 84 5.86 -34.32 -5.96
C ASN A 84 4.53 -33.53 -5.86
N VAL A 85 4.37 -32.60 -4.91
CA VAL A 85 3.16 -31.77 -4.79
C VAL A 85 3.37 -30.42 -5.46
N LYS A 86 2.83 -30.28 -6.68
CA LYS A 86 2.84 -29.03 -7.46
C LYS A 86 1.44 -28.43 -7.51
N ILE A 87 1.29 -27.22 -6.99
CA ILE A 87 0.01 -26.51 -6.92
C ILE A 87 0.13 -25.20 -7.68
N ARG A 88 -0.86 -24.93 -8.53
CA ARG A 88 -0.94 -23.67 -9.26
C ARG A 88 -1.71 -22.65 -8.43
N PHE A 89 -1.06 -21.53 -8.14
CA PHE A 89 -1.67 -20.38 -7.48
C PHE A 89 -1.70 -19.20 -8.44
N GLU A 90 -2.62 -18.26 -8.21
CA GLU A 90 -2.55 -16.96 -8.87
C GLU A 90 -1.45 -16.10 -8.24
N LYS A 91 -0.84 -15.21 -9.03
CA LYS A 91 0.12 -14.22 -8.50
C LYS A 91 -0.51 -13.28 -7.46
N SER A 92 -1.83 -13.08 -7.53
CA SER A 92 -2.63 -12.33 -6.56
C SER A 92 -2.71 -13.04 -5.20
N ALA A 93 -2.55 -14.36 -5.15
CA ALA A 93 -2.66 -15.19 -3.95
C ALA A 93 -1.33 -15.34 -3.19
N LEU A 94 -0.26 -14.72 -3.69
CA LEU A 94 1.04 -14.66 -3.00
C LEU A 94 1.08 -13.47 -2.04
N ALA A 95 1.51 -13.72 -0.80
CA ALA A 95 1.67 -12.66 0.19
C ALA A 95 2.92 -11.82 -0.15
N LEU A 96 2.70 -10.57 -0.58
CA LEU A 96 3.74 -9.62 -0.94
C LEU A 96 4.71 -9.32 0.21
N ASP A 97 4.20 -9.15 1.43
CA ASP A 97 5.01 -8.77 2.59
C ASP A 97 5.78 -9.97 3.15
N SER A 98 5.12 -11.11 3.37
CA SER A 98 5.73 -12.33 3.92
C SER A 98 6.74 -12.98 2.97
N SER A 99 6.54 -12.87 1.65
CA SER A 99 7.49 -13.39 0.66
C SER A 99 8.72 -12.50 0.50
N GLN A 100 8.62 -11.19 0.72
CA GLN A 100 9.78 -10.28 0.69
C GLN A 100 10.68 -10.49 1.90
N GLN A 101 10.09 -10.70 3.08
CA GLN A 101 10.83 -10.89 4.34
C GLN A 101 11.72 -12.15 4.32
N LEU A 102 11.19 -13.26 3.76
CA LEU A 102 11.95 -14.51 3.60
C LEU A 102 13.13 -14.40 2.64
N ASN A 103 12.99 -13.60 1.59
CA ASN A 103 14.08 -13.35 0.63
C ASN A 103 15.12 -12.37 1.17
N GLU A 104 14.71 -11.39 1.98
CA GLU A 104 15.65 -10.49 2.66
C GLU A 104 16.47 -11.19 3.76
N GLU A 105 15.87 -12.14 4.49
CA GLU A 105 16.59 -12.99 5.45
C GLU A 105 17.60 -13.93 4.79
N THR A 106 17.28 -14.45 3.60
CA THR A 106 18.24 -15.32 2.87
C THR A 106 19.41 -14.54 2.25
N VAL A 107 19.25 -13.25 1.94
CA VAL A 107 20.33 -12.40 1.39
C VAL A 107 21.28 -11.88 2.47
N LYS A 108 20.84 -11.76 3.73
CA LYS A 108 21.70 -11.32 4.86
C LYS A 108 22.46 -12.45 5.55
N ALA A 109 22.12 -13.70 5.27
CA ALA A 109 22.69 -14.88 5.93
C ALA A 109 23.79 -15.59 5.11
N GLY A 110 24.19 -15.05 3.96
CA GLY A 110 25.31 -15.54 3.13
C GLY A 110 26.39 -14.49 3.00
#